data_AF-F2SDI7-F1
#
_entry.id   AF-F2SDI7-F1
#
_cell.length_a   1.000
_cell.length_b   1.000
_cell.length_c   1.000
_cell.angle_alpha   90.00
_cell.angle_beta   90.00
_cell.angle_gamma   90.00
#
_symmetry.space_group_name_H-M   'P 1'
#
loop_
_entity.id
_entity.type
_entity.pdbx_description
1 polymer ?
#
loop_
_entity_poly.entity_id
_entity_poly.type
_entity_poly.pdbx_seq_one_letter_code
_entity_poly.pdbx_strand_id
1 'polypeptide(L)'
;MATRAYGGGIPHLGPTRLHRGTIRPHQRPRSRIHRRLLDKPISVHFGLLKASDMILLRLDGTVIGGNRSRPANAAGFLIHAAVHKRRPDVHAICHAHTIYGKTWSSFARPLEMLNQDVCKFYKAHSVYSSYGGVVLAEEEGELIATALGDGKAAILMNHGLLSVGGTVDEAAYLFGCLERCCQAQLLAEAAAANGIEKVYISDEQAAYNFAVESDPEVLYCEFQPDYEYEDAMCAGAFKK
;
A
#
# COMPACT_ATOMS: atom_id res chain seq x y z
N MET A 1 -2.59 -24.68 -31.18
CA MET A 1 -3.06 -25.61 -30.13
C MET A 1 -3.08 -24.86 -28.82
N ALA A 2 -4.25 -24.84 -28.19
CA ALA A 2 -4.59 -24.02 -27.05
C ALA A 2 -4.28 -24.72 -25.73
N THR A 3 -3.78 -23.98 -24.74
CA THR A 3 -3.97 -24.26 -23.31
C THR A 3 -4.08 -22.93 -22.58
N ARG A 4 -5.32 -22.42 -22.51
CA ARG A 4 -5.78 -21.50 -21.45
C ARG A 4 -5.81 -22.29 -20.15
N ALA A 5 -4.88 -22.02 -19.24
CA ALA A 5 -5.05 -22.34 -17.83
C ALA A 5 -5.63 -21.09 -17.16
N TYR A 6 -6.94 -21.12 -16.88
CA TYR A 6 -7.56 -20.24 -15.89
C TYR A 6 -7.05 -20.66 -14.51
N GLY A 7 -5.85 -20.21 -14.14
CA GLY A 7 -5.36 -20.18 -12.77
C GLY A 7 -5.63 -18.80 -12.20
N GLY A 8 -6.17 -18.72 -10.98
CA GLY A 8 -6.60 -17.48 -10.31
C GLY A 8 -5.47 -16.48 -10.04
N GLY A 9 -5.01 -15.82 -11.10
CA GLY A 9 -4.15 -14.65 -11.02
C GLY A 9 -4.92 -13.48 -10.45
N ILE A 10 -4.36 -12.90 -9.40
CA ILE A 10 -4.65 -11.56 -8.89
C ILE A 10 -4.88 -10.63 -10.10
N PRO A 11 -5.92 -9.77 -10.13
CA PRO A 11 -5.92 -8.67 -11.08
C PRO A 11 -4.69 -7.84 -10.75
N HIS A 12 -3.64 -7.90 -11.59
CA HIS A 12 -2.35 -7.23 -11.41
C HIS A 12 -2.58 -5.84 -10.80
N LEU A 13 -2.37 -5.74 -9.48
CA LEU A 13 -2.32 -4.48 -8.79
C LEU A 13 -0.94 -3.94 -9.09
N GLY A 14 -0.86 -3.22 -10.21
CA GLY A 14 0.31 -2.43 -10.51
C GLY A 14 0.59 -1.54 -9.29
N PRO A 15 1.83 -1.54 -8.78
CA PRO A 15 2.24 -0.66 -7.70
C PRO A 15 1.90 0.79 -8.03
N THR A 16 1.56 1.61 -7.04
CA THR A 16 1.19 3.03 -7.22
C THR A 16 2.28 3.72 -8.06
N ARG A 17 1.97 4.07 -9.32
CA ARG A 17 2.97 4.34 -10.37
C ARG A 17 3.33 5.82 -10.46
N LEU A 18 4.50 6.25 -9.98
CA LEU A 18 4.98 7.63 -10.16
C LEU A 18 6.50 7.80 -10.16
N HIS A 19 6.94 8.84 -10.86
CA HIS A 19 8.31 9.11 -11.33
C HIS A 19 9.31 9.56 -10.25
N ARG A 20 10.59 9.19 -10.46
CA ARG A 20 11.80 9.65 -9.76
C ARG A 20 11.82 11.16 -9.50
N GLY A 21 12.00 11.54 -8.23
CA GLY A 21 12.67 12.78 -7.84
C GLY A 21 14.02 12.43 -7.22
N THR A 22 15.13 12.60 -7.95
CA THR A 22 16.47 12.54 -7.35
C THR A 22 16.64 13.76 -6.43
N ILE A 23 16.46 13.58 -5.13
CA ILE A 23 16.80 14.62 -4.14
C ILE A 23 18.28 14.49 -3.84
N ARG A 24 19.06 15.48 -4.31
CA ARG A 24 20.46 15.65 -3.89
C ARG A 24 20.50 16.02 -2.40
N PRO A 25 21.44 15.47 -1.61
CA PRO A 25 21.54 15.76 -0.18
C PRO A 25 22.21 17.12 0.00
N HIS A 26 21.41 18.18 0.09
CA HIS A 26 21.69 19.45 0.79
C HIS A 26 20.82 20.59 0.24
N GLN A 27 19.63 20.81 0.82
CA GLN A 27 19.03 22.15 0.89
C GLN A 27 18.33 22.35 2.24
N ARG A 28 18.64 23.48 2.87
CA ARG A 28 18.16 23.97 4.19
C ARG A 28 16.65 24.24 4.21
N PRO A 29 15.99 24.25 5.38
CA PRO A 29 14.53 24.33 5.47
C PRO A 29 14.03 25.71 5.04
N ARG A 30 13.20 25.76 3.99
CA ARG A 30 12.45 26.96 3.61
C ARG A 30 11.01 26.85 4.10
N SER A 31 10.57 27.95 4.70
CA SER A 31 9.22 28.33 5.18
C SER A 31 8.04 27.77 4.38
N ARG A 32 6.99 27.33 5.09
CA ARG A 32 5.65 26.91 4.61
C ARG A 32 5.69 26.10 3.30
N ILE A 33 6.16 24.86 3.38
CA ILE A 33 5.99 23.90 2.29
C ILE A 33 4.50 23.58 2.21
N HIS A 34 3.80 24.16 1.23
CA HIS A 34 2.54 23.60 0.74
C HIS A 34 2.87 22.20 0.19
N ARG A 35 2.79 21.17 1.03
CA ARG A 35 3.02 19.77 0.66
C ARG A 35 2.08 19.43 -0.51
N ARG A 36 2.68 18.89 -1.57
CA ARG A 36 2.02 18.52 -2.83
C ARG A 36 2.02 17.00 -2.92
N LEU A 37 0.91 16.43 -3.37
CA LEU A 37 0.75 15.00 -3.60
C LEU A 37 0.37 14.80 -5.06
N LEU A 38 0.84 13.71 -5.65
CA LEU A 38 0.35 13.24 -6.93
C LEU A 38 -0.63 12.11 -6.66
N ASP A 39 -1.83 12.21 -7.22
CA ASP A 39 -2.88 11.22 -7.08
C ASP A 39 -3.40 10.77 -8.45
N LYS A 40 -3.96 9.57 -8.45
CA LYS A 40 -4.48 8.92 -9.64
C LYS A 40 -5.88 9.49 -9.99
N PRO A 41 -6.22 9.63 -11.29
CA PRO A 41 -7.58 9.97 -11.70
C PRO A 41 -8.56 8.81 -11.47
N ILE A 42 -9.82 9.15 -11.20
CA ILE A 42 -10.88 8.16 -11.08
C ILE A 42 -11.13 7.44 -12.42
N SER A 43 -11.60 6.20 -12.34
CA SER A 43 -12.12 5.41 -13.48
C SER A 43 -11.11 5.11 -14.60
N VAL A 44 -9.81 5.18 -14.33
CA VAL A 44 -8.76 4.61 -15.21
C VAL A 44 -8.33 3.26 -14.65
N HIS A 45 -8.30 2.22 -15.46
CA HIS A 45 -7.83 0.90 -15.02
C HIS A 45 -6.35 0.96 -14.62
N PHE A 46 -5.94 0.31 -13.51
CA PHE A 46 -4.56 0.40 -13.01
C PHE A 46 -3.51 -0.02 -14.04
N GLY A 47 -3.76 -1.08 -14.80
CA GLY A 47 -2.88 -1.53 -15.89
C GLY A 47 -2.82 -0.60 -17.11
N LEU A 48 -3.59 0.48 -17.16
CA LEU A 48 -3.55 1.48 -18.23
C LEU A 48 -3.00 2.83 -17.77
N LEU A 49 -2.68 2.98 -16.48
CA LEU A 49 -2.19 4.23 -15.92
C LEU A 49 -0.80 4.58 -16.44
N LYS A 50 -0.64 5.86 -16.72
CA LYS A 50 0.63 6.47 -17.14
C LYS A 50 1.00 7.62 -16.23
N ALA A 51 2.27 8.02 -16.24
CA ALA A 51 2.74 9.19 -15.50
C ALA A 51 1.96 10.46 -15.91
N SER A 52 1.62 10.59 -17.19
CA SER A 52 0.80 11.66 -17.76
C SER A 52 -0.68 11.66 -17.30
N ASP A 53 -1.17 10.60 -16.66
CA ASP A 53 -2.52 10.56 -16.09
C ASP A 53 -2.61 11.23 -14.71
N MET A 54 -1.48 11.46 -14.05
CA MET A 54 -1.44 11.84 -12.64
C MET A 54 -1.82 13.29 -12.40
N ILE A 55 -2.52 13.53 -11.30
CA ILE A 55 -3.06 14.83 -10.90
C ILE A 55 -2.22 15.35 -9.74
N LEU A 56 -1.75 16.60 -9.82
CA LEU A 56 -1.00 17.23 -8.72
C LEU A 56 -1.96 18.03 -7.83
N LEU A 57 -2.05 17.64 -6.56
CA LEU A 57 -2.90 18.27 -5.55
C LEU A 57 -2.07 18.86 -4.41
N ARG A 58 -2.60 19.87 -3.74
CA ARG A 58 -2.17 20.29 -2.40
C ARG A 58 -2.85 19.41 -1.33
N LEU A 59 -2.29 19.35 -0.12
CA LEU A 59 -2.89 18.63 1.02
C LEU A 59 -4.32 19.04 1.41
N ASP A 60 -4.82 20.18 0.92
CA ASP A 60 -6.21 20.62 1.09
C ASP A 60 -7.13 20.13 -0.04
N GLY A 61 -6.64 19.27 -0.94
CA GLY A 61 -7.38 18.74 -2.08
C GLY A 61 -7.43 19.68 -3.29
N THR A 62 -6.80 20.86 -3.23
CA THR A 62 -6.78 21.77 -4.38
C THR A 62 -5.90 21.22 -5.49
N VAL A 63 -6.47 21.03 -6.69
CA VAL A 63 -5.72 20.65 -7.89
C VAL A 63 -4.86 21.83 -8.38
N ILE A 64 -3.55 21.64 -8.41
CA ILE A 64 -2.56 22.67 -8.77
C ILE A 64 -1.74 22.32 -10.03
N GLY A 65 -1.94 21.14 -10.63
CA GLY A 65 -1.25 20.74 -11.87
C GLY A 65 -1.58 19.31 -12.30
N GLY A 66 -0.84 18.80 -13.29
CA GLY A 66 -1.03 17.47 -13.84
C GLY A 66 -2.24 17.35 -14.77
N ASN A 67 -2.74 16.13 -14.95
CA ASN A 67 -3.89 15.85 -15.81
C ASN A 67 -5.18 16.45 -15.21
N ARG A 68 -6.02 17.06 -16.06
CA ARG A 68 -7.32 17.64 -15.66
C ARG A 68 -8.50 17.08 -16.45
N SER A 69 -8.28 16.07 -17.29
CA SER A 69 -9.32 15.44 -18.08
C SER A 69 -10.29 14.62 -17.24
N ARG A 70 -9.90 14.25 -16.01
CA ARG A 70 -10.69 13.46 -15.06
C ARG A 70 -10.47 13.97 -13.63
N PRO A 71 -11.46 13.83 -12.74
CA PRO A 71 -11.30 14.22 -11.35
C PRO A 71 -10.42 13.23 -10.57
N ALA A 72 -9.80 13.73 -9.49
CA ALA A 72 -9.14 12.89 -8.49
C ALA A 72 -10.17 12.09 -7.68
N ASN A 73 -9.73 11.00 -7.05
CA ASN A 73 -10.57 10.26 -6.12
C ASN A 73 -10.61 10.99 -4.77
N ALA A 74 -11.59 11.88 -4.58
CA ALA A 74 -11.67 12.72 -3.38
C ALA A 74 -11.66 11.92 -2.07
N ALA A 75 -12.42 10.83 -1.98
CA ALA A 75 -12.49 10.02 -0.76
C ALA A 75 -11.14 9.35 -0.43
N GLY A 76 -10.50 8.72 -1.43
CA GLY A 76 -9.17 8.12 -1.25
C GLY A 76 -8.09 9.17 -0.92
N PHE A 77 -8.17 10.34 -1.56
CA PHE A 77 -7.25 11.44 -1.32
C PHE A 77 -7.32 11.94 0.14
N LEU A 78 -8.51 12.03 0.74
CA LEU A 78 -8.66 12.50 2.13
C LEU A 78 -7.92 11.59 3.12
N ILE A 79 -7.98 10.27 2.93
CA ILE A 79 -7.23 9.29 3.73
C ILE A 79 -5.72 9.53 3.57
N HIS A 80 -5.24 9.63 2.33
CA HIS A 80 -3.82 9.86 2.05
C HIS A 80 -3.34 11.20 2.63
N ALA A 81 -4.14 12.25 2.53
CA ALA A 81 -3.84 13.56 3.06
C ALA A 81 -3.72 13.54 4.59
N ALA A 82 -4.63 12.86 5.30
CA ALA A 82 -4.57 12.70 6.76
C ALA A 82 -3.29 11.98 7.20
N VAL A 83 -2.93 10.88 6.53
CA VAL A 83 -1.68 10.16 6.80
C VAL A 83 -0.46 11.04 6.55
N HIS A 84 -0.36 11.72 5.40
CA HIS A 84 0.78 12.60 5.11
C HIS A 84 0.86 13.85 6.00
N LYS A 85 -0.25 14.32 6.59
CA LYS A 85 -0.26 15.39 7.59
C LYS A 85 0.34 14.90 8.91
N ARG A 86 -0.05 13.70 9.35
CA ARG A 86 0.38 13.09 10.62
C ARG A 86 1.79 12.50 10.57
N ARG A 87 2.20 11.95 9.42
CA ARG A 87 3.46 11.24 9.21
C ARG A 87 4.35 11.96 8.18
N PRO A 88 5.15 12.95 8.60
CA PRO A 88 6.03 13.68 7.71
C PRO A 88 7.08 12.83 6.98
N ASP A 89 7.43 11.69 7.56
CA ASP A 89 8.37 10.67 7.07
C ASP A 89 7.80 9.83 5.92
N VAL A 90 6.48 9.73 5.79
CA VAL A 90 5.81 8.97 4.72
C VAL A 90 5.82 9.77 3.41
N HIS A 91 6.43 9.19 2.37
CA HIS A 91 6.50 9.76 1.02
C HIS A 91 5.46 9.15 0.06
N ALA A 92 5.12 7.88 0.26
CA ALA A 92 4.16 7.18 -0.59
C ALA A 92 3.19 6.33 0.24
N ILE A 93 1.97 6.19 -0.30
CA ILE A 93 0.89 5.40 0.29
C ILE A 93 0.27 4.56 -0.82
N CYS A 94 0.07 3.27 -0.54
CA CYS A 94 -0.68 2.37 -1.40
C CYS A 94 -1.94 1.94 -0.66
N HIS A 95 -3.09 2.07 -1.32
CA HIS A 95 -4.38 1.64 -0.82
C HIS A 95 -5.18 1.01 -1.95
N ALA A 96 -5.76 -0.17 -1.71
CA ALA A 96 -6.69 -0.80 -2.63
C ALA A 96 -7.59 -1.82 -1.93
N HIS A 97 -8.69 -2.16 -2.61
CA HIS A 97 -9.68 -3.16 -2.17
C HIS A 97 -9.36 -4.51 -2.79
N THR A 98 -8.18 -5.02 -2.48
CA THR A 98 -7.66 -6.29 -2.97
C THR A 98 -8.50 -7.46 -2.47
N ILE A 99 -8.49 -8.60 -3.16
CA ILE A 99 -9.41 -9.70 -2.86
C ILE A 99 -9.10 -10.30 -1.48
N TYR A 100 -7.85 -10.67 -1.23
CA TYR A 100 -7.48 -11.35 0.02
C TYR A 100 -7.43 -10.36 1.18
N GLY A 101 -6.90 -9.16 0.94
CA GLY A 101 -6.86 -8.08 1.92
C GLY A 101 -8.25 -7.63 2.37
N LYS A 102 -9.18 -7.40 1.44
CA LYS A 102 -10.59 -7.09 1.79
C LYS A 102 -11.24 -8.25 2.54
N THR A 103 -10.99 -9.50 2.11
CA THR A 103 -11.53 -10.69 2.78
C THR A 103 -11.01 -10.78 4.22
N TRP A 104 -9.70 -10.69 4.42
CA TRP A 104 -9.07 -10.73 5.74
C TRP A 104 -9.54 -9.58 6.63
N SER A 105 -9.67 -8.37 6.06
CA SER A 105 -10.15 -7.20 6.79
C SER A 105 -11.55 -7.36 7.37
N SER A 106 -12.37 -8.26 6.84
CA SER A 106 -13.71 -8.54 7.37
C SER A 106 -13.69 -9.23 8.74
N PHE A 107 -12.54 -9.78 9.15
CA PHE A 107 -12.35 -10.36 10.48
C PHE A 107 -11.84 -9.36 11.52
N ALA A 108 -11.41 -8.16 11.11
CA ALA A 108 -10.82 -7.15 12.00
C ALA A 108 -9.70 -7.73 12.92
N ARG A 109 -8.82 -8.56 12.34
CA ARG A 109 -7.73 -9.23 13.07
C ARG A 109 -6.35 -8.89 12.47
N PRO A 110 -5.30 -8.82 13.30
CA PRO A 110 -3.93 -8.71 12.80
C PRO A 110 -3.53 -9.99 12.07
N LEU A 111 -2.50 -9.91 11.23
CA LEU A 111 -1.84 -11.08 10.67
C LEU A 111 -1.00 -11.77 11.73
N GLU A 112 -1.03 -13.10 11.73
CA GLU A 112 -0.26 -13.92 12.65
C GLU A 112 1.13 -14.20 12.08
N MET A 113 2.15 -14.31 12.93
CA MET A 113 3.54 -14.57 12.51
C MET A 113 3.74 -16.03 12.11
N LEU A 114 3.16 -16.44 10.98
CA LEU A 114 3.12 -17.82 10.48
C LEU A 114 4.21 -18.15 9.46
N ASN A 115 4.81 -17.14 8.84
CA ASN A 115 5.83 -17.29 7.80
C ASN A 115 6.78 -16.08 7.80
N GLN A 116 7.88 -16.19 7.06
CA GLN A 116 8.91 -15.16 7.00
C GLN A 116 8.39 -13.83 6.43
N ASP A 117 7.52 -13.87 5.40
CA ASP A 117 7.00 -12.66 4.76
C ASP A 117 6.20 -11.78 5.72
N VAL A 118 5.35 -12.37 6.56
CA VAL A 118 4.56 -11.59 7.54
C VAL A 118 5.44 -10.96 8.62
N CYS A 119 6.66 -11.48 8.87
CA CYS A 119 7.59 -10.86 9.81
C CYS A 119 8.01 -9.45 9.39
N LYS A 120 7.91 -9.07 8.11
CA LYS A 120 8.10 -7.68 7.65
C LYS A 120 7.12 -6.68 8.28
N PHE A 121 6.05 -7.19 8.89
CA PHE A 121 5.01 -6.43 9.59
C PHE A 121 4.96 -6.71 11.10
N TYR A 122 5.98 -7.37 11.68
CA TYR A 122 6.02 -7.66 13.11
C TYR A 122 5.93 -6.36 13.93
N LYS A 123 4.84 -6.20 14.70
CA LYS A 123 4.51 -4.97 15.45
C LYS A 123 4.50 -3.68 14.60
N ALA A 124 4.39 -3.82 13.28
CA ALA A 124 4.45 -2.72 12.32
C ALA A 124 3.23 -2.68 11.38
N HIS A 125 2.21 -3.50 11.63
CA HIS A 125 0.89 -3.32 11.05
C HIS A 125 -0.16 -3.17 12.13
N SER A 126 -1.20 -2.39 11.84
CA SER A 126 -2.32 -2.18 12.74
C SER A 126 -3.63 -2.67 12.12
N VAL A 127 -4.67 -2.73 12.96
CA VAL A 127 -6.04 -2.99 12.53
C VAL A 127 -6.87 -1.76 12.88
N TYR A 128 -7.46 -1.15 11.87
CA TYR A 128 -8.51 -0.15 12.06
C TYR A 128 -9.85 -0.87 12.14
N SER A 129 -10.41 -0.96 13.36
CA SER A 129 -11.59 -1.78 13.68
C SER A 129 -12.91 -0.98 13.73
N SER A 130 -12.98 0.13 13.01
CA SER A 130 -14.20 0.93 12.84
C SER A 130 -14.52 1.07 11.36
N TYR A 131 -15.80 1.25 11.01
CA TYR A 131 -16.25 1.44 9.65
C TYR A 131 -17.21 2.64 9.62
N GLY A 132 -16.72 3.78 9.13
CA GLY A 132 -17.51 5.02 9.05
C GLY A 132 -18.28 5.15 7.74
N GLY A 133 -17.85 4.42 6.70
CA GLY A 133 -18.41 4.51 5.36
C GLY A 133 -17.96 5.77 4.61
N VAL A 134 -18.17 5.75 3.28
CA VAL A 134 -17.59 6.74 2.34
C VAL A 134 -18.00 8.20 2.62
N VAL A 135 -19.15 8.43 3.28
CA VAL A 135 -19.67 9.78 3.56
C VAL A 135 -18.82 10.53 4.61
N LEU A 136 -18.07 9.81 5.44
CA LEU A 136 -17.29 10.38 6.54
C LEU A 136 -15.77 10.40 6.25
N ALA A 137 -15.39 10.46 4.96
CA ALA A 137 -14.01 10.24 4.53
C ALA A 137 -12.94 11.12 5.19
N GLU A 138 -13.25 12.35 5.63
CA GLU A 138 -12.29 13.21 6.34
C GLU A 138 -12.05 12.72 7.78
N GLU A 139 -13.11 12.45 8.53
CA GLU A 139 -13.01 11.88 9.89
C GLU A 139 -12.40 10.47 9.85
N GLU A 140 -12.85 9.64 8.90
CA GLU A 140 -12.31 8.31 8.68
C GLU A 140 -10.82 8.36 8.32
N GLY A 141 -10.38 9.34 7.52
CA GLY A 141 -8.97 9.55 7.21
C GLY A 141 -8.12 9.81 8.45
N GLU A 142 -8.58 10.68 9.37
CA GLU A 142 -7.87 10.96 10.62
C GLU A 142 -7.85 9.76 11.59
N LEU A 143 -8.94 8.99 11.64
CA LEU A 143 -9.01 7.76 12.43
C LEU A 143 -8.08 6.67 11.87
N ILE A 144 -8.04 6.50 10.55
CA ILE A 144 -7.10 5.58 9.88
C ILE A 144 -5.66 6.03 10.14
N ALA A 145 -5.35 7.33 9.99
CA ALA A 145 -4.02 7.86 10.27
C ALA A 145 -3.62 7.66 11.73
N THR A 146 -4.57 7.77 12.66
CA THR A 146 -4.34 7.49 14.09
C THR A 146 -4.09 6.00 14.33
N ALA A 147 -4.90 5.12 13.74
CA ALA A 147 -4.75 3.68 13.86
C ALA A 147 -3.45 3.16 13.23
N LEU A 148 -3.00 3.75 12.11
CA LEU A 148 -1.71 3.44 11.49
C LEU A 148 -0.54 3.70 12.46
N GLY A 149 -0.63 4.77 13.26
CA GLY A 149 0.41 5.16 14.21
C GLY A 149 1.77 5.31 13.51
N ASP A 150 2.81 4.71 14.09
CA ASP A 150 4.15 4.64 13.52
C ASP A 150 4.38 3.41 12.63
N GLY A 151 3.33 2.60 12.41
CA GLY A 151 3.38 1.40 11.59
C GLY A 151 3.60 1.67 10.10
N LYS A 152 3.82 0.57 9.38
CA LYS A 152 4.04 0.49 7.94
C LYS A 152 2.78 0.07 7.16
N ALA A 153 1.81 -0.54 7.84
CA ALA A 153 0.58 -1.02 7.21
C ALA A 153 -0.64 -0.94 8.15
N ALA A 154 -1.82 -0.88 7.56
CA ALA A 154 -3.08 -0.97 8.27
C ALA A 154 -4.07 -1.88 7.52
N ILE A 155 -4.72 -2.77 8.26
CA ILE A 155 -5.86 -3.56 7.83
C ILE A 155 -7.11 -2.78 8.20
N LEU A 156 -7.89 -2.38 7.21
CA LEU A 156 -9.05 -1.50 7.38
C LEU A 156 -10.32 -2.34 7.39
N MET A 157 -10.98 -2.47 8.54
CA MET A 157 -12.13 -3.36 8.73
C MET A 157 -13.19 -3.18 7.64
N ASN A 158 -13.59 -4.29 7.00
CA ASN A 158 -14.55 -4.35 5.89
C ASN A 158 -14.23 -3.45 4.68
N HIS A 159 -12.99 -2.98 4.56
CA HIS A 159 -12.60 -1.98 3.56
C HIS A 159 -11.46 -2.50 2.68
N GLY A 160 -10.30 -2.81 3.26
CA GLY A 160 -9.13 -3.25 2.49
C GLY A 160 -7.82 -3.01 3.21
N LEU A 161 -6.77 -2.75 2.43
CA LEU A 161 -5.41 -2.60 2.95
C LEU A 161 -4.88 -1.19 2.68
N LEU A 162 -3.99 -0.73 3.55
CA LEU A 162 -3.18 0.46 3.38
C LEU A 162 -1.75 0.15 3.79
N SER A 163 -0.77 0.65 3.03
CA SER A 163 0.65 0.58 3.38
C SER A 163 1.34 1.90 3.07
N VAL A 164 2.42 2.18 3.78
CA VAL A 164 3.19 3.42 3.67
C VAL A 164 4.67 3.14 3.54
N GLY A 165 5.41 4.08 2.95
CA GLY A 165 6.86 3.99 2.81
C GLY A 165 7.52 5.35 2.64
N GLY A 166 8.82 5.40 2.91
CA GLY A 166 9.69 6.55 2.61
C GLY A 166 9.97 6.70 1.10
N THR A 167 9.65 5.67 0.32
CA THR A 167 9.69 5.66 -1.14
C THR A 167 8.44 4.99 -1.72
N VAL A 168 8.20 5.20 -3.02
CA VAL A 168 7.11 4.52 -3.75
C VAL A 168 7.34 3.02 -3.76
N ASP A 169 8.58 2.59 -4.02
CA ASP A 169 9.03 1.20 -4.08
C ASP A 169 8.74 0.48 -2.76
N GLU A 170 9.13 1.08 -1.62
CA GLU A 170 8.88 0.53 -0.28
C GLU A 170 7.38 0.33 -0.04
N ALA A 171 6.59 1.41 -0.22
CA ALA A 171 5.16 1.36 0.01
C ALA A 171 4.48 0.31 -0.88
N ALA A 172 4.94 0.18 -2.12
CA ALA A 172 4.31 -0.71 -3.08
C ALA A 172 4.68 -2.18 -2.88
N TYR A 173 5.93 -2.48 -2.54
CA TYR A 173 6.32 -3.85 -2.17
C TYR A 173 5.61 -4.30 -0.89
N LEU A 174 5.58 -3.44 0.14
CA LEU A 174 4.84 -3.75 1.37
C LEU A 174 3.37 -4.01 1.08
N PHE A 175 2.73 -3.25 0.19
CA PHE A 175 1.35 -3.50 -0.21
C PHE A 175 1.15 -4.89 -0.83
N GLY A 176 2.00 -5.25 -1.81
CA GLY A 176 1.92 -6.55 -2.48
C GLY A 176 2.23 -7.71 -1.54
N CYS A 177 3.22 -7.54 -0.66
CA CYS A 177 3.56 -8.51 0.39
C CYS A 177 2.38 -8.67 1.37
N LEU A 178 1.76 -7.59 1.82
CA LEU A 178 0.62 -7.62 2.74
C LEU A 178 -0.58 -8.38 2.14
N GLU A 179 -0.89 -8.18 0.86
CA GLU A 179 -1.93 -8.94 0.15
C GLU A 179 -1.63 -10.45 0.14
N ARG A 180 -0.38 -10.83 -0.18
CA ARG A 180 0.04 -12.24 -0.16
C ARG A 180 0.01 -12.83 1.25
N CYS A 181 0.36 -12.06 2.27
CA CYS A 181 0.24 -12.47 3.67
C CYS A 181 -1.22 -12.70 4.07
N CYS A 182 -2.15 -11.83 3.65
CA CYS A 182 -3.59 -12.06 3.84
C CYS A 182 -4.06 -13.34 3.13
N GLN A 183 -3.58 -13.62 1.92
CA GLN A 183 -3.88 -14.86 1.21
C GLN A 183 -3.39 -16.09 1.99
N ALA A 184 -2.13 -16.08 2.42
CA ALA A 184 -1.53 -17.19 3.19
C ALA A 184 -2.26 -17.40 4.52
N GLN A 185 -2.60 -16.32 5.22
CA GLN A 185 -3.36 -16.36 6.48
C GLN A 185 -4.75 -17.00 6.28
N LEU A 186 -5.49 -16.61 5.23
CA LEU A 186 -6.80 -17.21 4.94
C LEU A 186 -6.69 -18.73 4.69
N LEU A 187 -5.67 -19.17 3.95
CA LEU A 187 -5.41 -20.59 3.71
C LEU A 187 -5.02 -21.33 5.01
N ALA A 188 -4.19 -20.70 5.84
CA ALA A 188 -3.81 -21.26 7.14
C ALA A 188 -5.01 -21.38 8.10
N GLU A 189 -5.89 -20.38 8.15
CA GLU A 189 -7.11 -20.43 8.96
C GLU A 189 -8.09 -21.50 8.45
N ALA A 190 -8.18 -21.69 7.14
CA ALA A 190 -8.98 -22.78 6.57
C ALA A 190 -8.43 -24.17 6.94
N ALA A 191 -7.11 -24.35 6.89
CA ALA A 191 -6.45 -25.58 7.35
C ALA A 191 -6.65 -25.81 8.86
N ALA A 192 -6.52 -24.74 9.66
CA ALA A 192 -6.70 -24.79 11.11
C ALA A 192 -8.13 -25.13 11.52
N ALA A 193 -9.14 -24.64 10.78
CA ALA A 193 -10.54 -25.03 10.96
C ALA A 193 -10.78 -26.54 10.74
N ASN A 194 -9.85 -27.24 10.06
CA ASN A 194 -9.87 -28.69 9.86
C ASN A 194 -8.96 -29.45 10.84
N GLY A 195 -8.51 -28.80 11.91
CA GLY A 195 -7.74 -29.44 12.98
C GLY A 195 -6.23 -29.48 12.76
N ILE A 196 -5.70 -28.79 11.73
CA ILE A 196 -4.25 -28.64 11.54
C ILE A 196 -3.74 -27.52 12.44
N GLU A 197 -2.84 -27.85 13.38
CA GLU A 197 -2.29 -26.85 14.30
C GLU A 197 -1.38 -25.83 13.57
N LYS A 198 -1.56 -24.55 13.89
CA LYS A 198 -0.67 -23.47 13.43
C LYS A 198 0.60 -23.43 14.28
N VAL A 199 1.74 -23.35 13.63
CA VAL A 199 3.03 -23.12 14.29
C VAL A 199 3.45 -21.68 14.06
N TYR A 200 3.78 -20.98 15.14
CA TYR A 200 4.14 -19.57 15.10
C TYR A 200 5.65 -19.38 15.14
N ILE A 201 6.13 -18.40 14.37
CA ILE A 201 7.45 -17.84 14.53
C ILE A 201 7.48 -17.08 15.85
N SER A 202 8.49 -17.34 16.68
CA SER A 202 8.62 -16.67 17.99
C SER A 202 8.83 -15.16 17.84
N ASP A 203 8.50 -14.41 18.89
CA ASP A 203 8.71 -12.95 18.92
C ASP A 203 10.17 -12.55 18.64
N GLU A 204 11.14 -13.33 19.14
CA GLU A 204 12.57 -13.09 18.91
C GLU A 204 12.93 -13.27 17.44
N GLN A 205 12.49 -14.36 16.82
CA GLN A 205 12.72 -14.63 15.40
C GLN A 205 12.01 -13.63 14.49
N ALA A 206 10.77 -13.26 14.83
CA ALA A 206 10.00 -12.27 14.09
C ALA A 206 10.63 -10.88 14.18
N ALA A 207 11.15 -10.49 15.36
CA ALA A 207 11.88 -9.24 15.55
C ALA A 207 13.21 -9.21 14.76
N TYR A 208 13.96 -10.31 14.76
CA TYR A 208 15.17 -10.44 13.96
C TYR A 208 14.87 -10.31 12.46
N ASN A 209 13.89 -11.06 11.96
CA ASN A 209 13.46 -10.99 10.56
C ASN A 209 12.98 -9.59 10.20
N PHE A 210 12.19 -8.93 11.06
CA PHE A 210 11.73 -7.56 10.83
C PHE A 210 12.90 -6.58 10.70
N ALA A 211 13.91 -6.68 11.57
CA ALA A 211 15.07 -5.80 11.54
C ALA A 211 15.91 -5.94 10.27
N VAL A 212 15.90 -7.13 9.64
CA VAL A 212 16.66 -7.40 8.42
C VAL A 212 15.82 -7.12 7.16
N GLU A 213 14.57 -7.60 7.12
CA GLU A 213 13.78 -7.62 5.89
C GLU A 213 12.84 -6.43 5.73
N SER A 214 12.60 -5.67 6.80
CA SER A 214 11.81 -4.43 6.74
C SER A 214 12.70 -3.19 6.59
N ASP A 215 13.99 -3.36 6.31
CA ASP A 215 14.89 -2.25 5.99
C ASP A 215 14.50 -1.58 4.66
N PRO A 216 14.48 -0.23 4.57
CA PRO A 216 14.09 0.47 3.35
C PRO A 216 14.91 0.12 2.10
N GLU A 217 16.22 -0.16 2.22
CA GLU A 217 17.05 -0.56 1.08
C GLU A 217 16.71 -1.97 0.62
N VAL A 218 16.43 -2.87 1.56
CA VAL A 218 15.96 -4.23 1.26
C VAL A 218 14.61 -4.18 0.56
N LEU A 219 13.64 -3.43 1.10
CA LEU A 219 12.31 -3.29 0.50
C LEU A 219 12.35 -2.63 -0.88
N TYR A 220 13.29 -1.70 -1.11
CA TYR A 220 13.55 -1.16 -2.44
C TYR A 220 14.02 -2.25 -3.41
N CYS A 221 15.03 -3.04 -3.02
CA CYS A 221 15.57 -4.12 -3.85
C CYS A 221 14.52 -5.18 -4.18
N GLU A 222 13.74 -5.58 -3.18
CA GLU A 222 12.66 -6.53 -3.27
C GLU A 222 11.53 -6.10 -4.23
N PHE A 223 11.34 -4.79 -4.39
CA PHE A 223 10.37 -4.26 -5.33
C PHE A 223 10.85 -4.28 -6.79
N GLN A 224 12.15 -4.23 -7.05
CA GLN A 224 12.68 -4.04 -8.40
C GLN A 224 12.21 -5.11 -9.40
N PRO A 225 12.12 -6.41 -9.05
CA PRO A 225 11.62 -7.43 -9.97
C PRO A 225 10.19 -7.14 -10.47
N ASP A 226 9.30 -6.63 -9.61
CA ASP A 226 7.93 -6.26 -10.00
C ASP A 226 7.93 -5.05 -10.93
N TYR A 227 8.78 -4.06 -10.65
CA TYR A 227 8.95 -2.87 -11.52
C TYR A 227 9.51 -3.25 -12.90
N GLU A 228 10.57 -4.06 -12.94
CA GLU A 228 11.22 -4.52 -14.17
C GLU A 228 10.28 -5.38 -15.01
N TYR A 229 9.52 -6.28 -14.36
CA TYR A 229 8.51 -7.07 -15.04
C TYR A 229 7.44 -6.17 -15.66
N GLU A 230 6.94 -5.18 -14.93
CA GLU A 230 5.96 -4.24 -15.45
C GLU A 230 6.50 -3.42 -16.63
N ASP A 231 7.75 -2.96 -16.55
CA ASP A 231 8.42 -2.23 -17.63
C ASP A 231 8.55 -3.09 -18.90
N ALA A 232 8.94 -4.36 -18.73
CA ALA A 232 9.03 -5.32 -19.81
C ALA A 232 7.65 -5.61 -20.43
N MET A 233 6.62 -5.86 -19.62
CA MET A 233 5.30 -6.24 -20.10
C MET A 233 4.56 -5.11 -20.82
N CYS A 234 4.81 -3.85 -20.45
CA CYS A 234 4.17 -2.70 -21.08
C CYS A 234 5.10 -1.94 -22.05
N ALA A 235 6.33 -2.41 -22.29
CA ALA A 235 7.35 -1.71 -23.05
C ALA A 235 7.53 -0.24 -22.60
N GLY A 236 7.56 -0.02 -21.29
CA GLY A 236 7.68 1.29 -20.66
C GLY A 236 6.50 2.24 -20.89
N ALA A 237 5.33 1.75 -21.32
CA ALA A 237 4.15 2.60 -21.56
C ALA A 237 3.71 3.41 -20.34
N PHE A 238 3.89 2.91 -19.11
CA PHE A 238 3.51 3.63 -17.90
C PHE A 238 4.39 4.86 -17.62
N LYS A 239 5.59 4.93 -18.20
CA LYS A 239 6.55 6.04 -17.99
C LYS A 239 6.15 7.31 -18.74
N LYS A 240 5.17 7.24 -19.65
CA LYS A 240 4.79 8.31 -20.59
C LYS A 240 3.81 9.33 -20.01
#